data_AF-D5QC73-F1
#
_entry.id   AF-D5QC73-F1
#
_cell.length_a   1.000
_cell.length_b   1.000
_cell.length_c   1.000
_cell.angle_alpha   90.00
_cell.angle_beta   90.00
_cell.angle_gamma   90.00
#
_symmetry.space_group_name_H-M   'P 1'
#
loop_
_entity.id
_entity.type
_entity.pdbx_description
1 polymer ?
#
loop_
_entity_poly.entity_id
_entity_poly.type
_entity_poly.pdbx_seq_one_letter_code
_entity_poly.pdbx_strand_id
1 'polypeptide(L)'
;MTVRAPSRRRQAAAPPAEQADLFAPPPPSRETPAGTAQCDTTHPDTAQSVTPLSTTLPDVAEDLWARLSRSRFRTRFHLDTRDQAYLHRQGLHNVCEHAAEFIATRLAPAHPHKDGRQTPWRGHPVFVAQHATGTCCRGCIEKWHGFAKGRALEQAQCDYILAVIRGWLLREDPDSTACRQLSAPTARQRKP
;
A
#
# COMPACT_ATOMS: atom_id res chain seq x y z
N MET A 1 -3.78 69.54 14.86
CA MET A 1 -4.18 68.12 14.85
C MET A 1 -3.42 67.42 13.73
N THR A 2 -2.47 66.53 14.06
CA THR A 2 -2.10 65.33 13.24
C THR A 2 -0.97 64.60 13.97
N VAL A 3 -1.32 63.53 14.69
CA VAL A 3 -0.37 62.65 15.38
C VAL A 3 0.03 61.56 14.38
N ARG A 4 1.34 61.43 14.10
CA ARG A 4 1.89 60.47 13.13
C ARG A 4 2.25 59.18 13.88
N ALA A 5 1.55 58.09 13.57
CA ALA A 5 1.73 56.78 14.21
C ALA A 5 3.05 56.09 13.80
N PRO A 6 3.73 55.34 14.68
CA PRO A 6 4.92 54.58 14.32
C PRO A 6 4.57 53.24 13.64
N SER A 7 5.30 52.95 12.55
CA SER A 7 5.23 51.71 11.77
C SER A 7 5.69 50.49 12.57
N ARG A 8 4.83 49.45 12.66
CA ARG A 8 5.19 48.15 13.24
C ARG A 8 6.10 47.38 12.29
N ARG A 9 7.32 47.10 12.76
CA ARG A 9 8.30 46.19 12.17
C ARG A 9 7.71 44.77 12.13
N ARG A 10 7.60 44.16 10.94
CA ARG A 10 7.23 42.74 10.77
C ARG A 10 8.37 41.86 11.30
N GLN A 11 8.07 40.99 12.26
CA GLN A 11 8.99 39.92 12.69
C GLN A 11 8.95 38.79 11.66
N ALA A 12 10.12 38.31 11.26
CA ALA A 12 10.28 37.14 10.40
C ALA A 12 9.90 35.88 11.20
N ALA A 13 9.00 35.08 10.66
CA ALA A 13 8.64 33.78 11.20
C ALA A 13 9.82 32.81 11.06
N ALA A 14 10.09 32.06 12.13
CA ALA A 14 11.09 31.00 12.16
C ALA A 14 10.82 29.92 11.10
N PRO A 15 11.86 29.29 10.52
CA PRO A 15 11.67 28.18 9.60
C PRO A 15 11.07 26.97 10.34
N PRO A 16 10.06 26.27 9.76
CA PRO A 16 9.59 25.02 10.33
C PRO A 16 10.70 23.96 10.25
N ALA A 17 10.86 23.25 11.36
CA ALA A 17 11.79 22.15 11.54
C ALA A 17 11.55 21.02 10.53
N GLU A 18 12.67 20.53 9.99
CA GLU A 18 12.94 19.16 9.54
C GLU A 18 11.81 18.38 8.87
N GLN A 19 11.88 18.34 7.53
CA GLN A 19 11.31 17.29 6.73
C GLN A 19 12.11 16.00 6.97
N ALA A 20 11.64 15.15 7.87
CA ALA A 20 12.12 13.78 7.97
C ALA A 20 11.51 12.94 6.84
N ASP A 21 12.39 12.34 6.04
CA ASP A 21 12.12 11.47 4.90
C ASP A 21 11.07 10.38 5.19
N LEU A 22 9.90 10.51 4.56
CA LEU A 22 8.80 9.52 4.52
C LEU A 22 9.16 8.24 3.71
N PHE A 23 10.43 8.06 3.34
CA PHE A 23 10.96 6.95 2.54
C PHE A 23 12.05 6.14 3.27
N ALA A 24 12.29 6.38 4.56
CA ALA A 24 13.26 5.59 5.33
C ALA A 24 12.68 4.22 5.74
N PRO A 25 13.36 3.09 5.46
CA PRO A 25 12.95 1.77 5.94
C PRO A 25 13.04 1.69 7.47
N PRO A 26 12.17 0.92 8.15
CA PRO A 26 12.19 0.78 9.60
C PRO A 26 13.49 0.12 10.10
N PRO A 27 14.05 0.54 11.25
CA PRO A 27 15.22 -0.12 11.83
C PRO A 27 14.86 -1.52 12.34
N PRO A 28 15.79 -2.50 12.27
CA PRO A 28 15.55 -3.84 12.80
C PRO A 28 15.48 -3.81 14.34
N SER A 29 14.41 -4.40 14.88
CA SER A 29 14.20 -4.58 16.32
C SER A 29 15.35 -5.40 16.94
N ARG A 30 15.99 -4.84 17.97
CA ARG A 30 16.92 -5.57 18.84
C ARG A 30 16.12 -6.23 19.96
N GLU A 31 16.17 -7.56 19.99
CA GLU A 31 15.63 -8.38 21.07
C GLU A 31 16.63 -8.44 22.24
N THR A 32 16.12 -8.38 23.47
CA THR A 32 16.88 -8.56 24.71
C THR A 32 16.41 -9.85 25.38
N PRO A 33 17.29 -10.78 25.82
CA PRO A 33 16.89 -11.96 26.57
C PRO A 33 17.11 -11.75 28.09
N ALA A 34 16.16 -12.21 28.91
CA ALA A 34 16.40 -12.88 30.21
C ALA A 34 15.08 -13.05 30.98
N GLY A 35 14.83 -14.25 31.52
CA GLY A 35 13.86 -14.44 32.60
C GLY A 35 13.28 -15.85 32.72
N THR A 36 14.06 -16.78 33.26
CA THR A 36 13.66 -18.15 33.64
C THR A 36 12.72 -18.16 34.85
N ALA A 37 11.61 -18.91 34.79
CA ALA A 37 11.02 -19.64 35.94
C ALA A 37 9.90 -20.62 35.48
N GLN A 38 10.08 -21.91 35.79
CA GLN A 38 9.05 -22.97 35.90
C GLN A 38 8.14 -22.68 37.13
N CYS A 39 6.90 -23.18 37.27
CA CYS A 39 6.52 -24.59 37.30
C CYS A 39 5.00 -24.86 37.09
N ASP A 40 4.76 -26.05 36.51
CA ASP A 40 3.64 -27.00 36.65
C ASP A 40 2.24 -26.54 37.07
N THR A 41 1.25 -26.72 36.19
CA THR A 41 -0.04 -27.34 36.55
C THR A 41 -0.65 -27.97 35.31
N THR A 42 -0.87 -29.27 35.40
CA THR A 42 -1.54 -30.15 34.44
C THR A 42 -3.04 -29.83 34.37
N HIS A 43 -3.58 -29.54 33.18
CA HIS A 43 -5.02 -29.68 32.89
C HIS A 43 -5.31 -29.96 31.41
N PRO A 44 -6.45 -30.61 31.10
CA PRO A 44 -6.56 -31.57 30.01
C PRO A 44 -6.91 -30.95 28.66
N ASP A 45 -6.47 -31.69 27.65
CA ASP A 45 -6.74 -31.63 26.22
C ASP A 45 -8.14 -31.12 25.86
N THR A 46 -8.23 -29.82 25.54
CA THR A 46 -9.26 -29.29 24.66
C THR A 46 -8.55 -28.85 23.39
N ALA A 47 -8.45 -29.77 22.44
CA ALA A 47 -8.05 -29.51 21.07
C ALA A 47 -9.00 -28.46 20.45
N GLN A 48 -8.72 -27.18 20.68
CA GLN A 48 -9.24 -26.12 19.84
C GLN A 48 -8.56 -26.27 18.49
N SER A 49 -9.36 -26.66 17.51
CA SER A 49 -8.99 -26.79 16.11
C SER A 49 -8.38 -25.48 15.63
N VAL A 50 -7.06 -25.46 15.49
CA VAL A 50 -6.36 -24.44 14.73
C VAL A 50 -6.77 -24.59 13.26
N THR A 51 -7.74 -23.80 12.84
CA THR A 51 -8.03 -23.62 11.41
C THR A 51 -6.78 -23.05 10.76
N PRO A 52 -6.19 -23.69 9.74
CA PRO A 52 -5.07 -23.10 9.00
C PRO A 52 -5.57 -21.82 8.33
N LEU A 53 -4.93 -20.70 8.66
CA LEU A 53 -5.17 -19.39 8.03
C LEU A 53 -4.96 -19.55 6.52
N SER A 54 -6.05 -19.37 5.77
CA SER A 54 -6.04 -19.53 4.31
C SER A 54 -5.07 -18.55 3.66
N THR A 55 -4.00 -19.07 3.07
CA THR A 55 -2.99 -18.35 2.27
C THR A 55 -3.54 -17.84 0.92
N THR A 56 -4.86 -17.74 0.77
CA THR A 56 -5.51 -17.45 -0.51
C THR A 56 -6.33 -16.18 -0.38
N LEU A 57 -5.95 -15.16 -1.17
CA LEU A 57 -6.73 -13.94 -1.32
C LEU A 57 -8.14 -14.27 -1.84
N PRO A 58 -9.19 -13.55 -1.41
CA PRO A 58 -10.55 -13.81 -1.86
C PRO A 58 -10.69 -13.55 -3.37
N ASP A 59 -11.66 -14.23 -3.99
CA ASP A 59 -12.00 -14.00 -5.39
C ASP A 59 -12.69 -12.64 -5.59
N VAL A 60 -12.47 -12.02 -6.75
CA VAL A 60 -13.00 -10.69 -7.09
C VAL A 60 -14.02 -10.83 -8.20
N ALA A 61 -15.28 -10.51 -7.89
CA ALA A 61 -16.40 -10.65 -8.81
C ALA A 61 -16.20 -9.91 -10.14
N GLU A 62 -16.52 -10.57 -11.25
CA GLU A 62 -16.36 -10.01 -12.61
C GLU A 62 -17.20 -8.74 -12.87
N ASP A 63 -18.32 -8.57 -12.16
CA ASP A 63 -19.13 -7.35 -12.24
C ASP A 63 -18.36 -6.09 -11.82
N LEU A 64 -17.42 -6.21 -10.86
CA LEU A 64 -16.56 -5.09 -10.48
C LEU A 64 -15.71 -4.63 -11.68
N TRP A 65 -15.06 -5.57 -12.38
CA TRP A 65 -14.24 -5.26 -13.55
C TRP A 65 -15.07 -4.64 -14.67
N ALA A 66 -16.27 -5.16 -14.92
CA ALA A 66 -17.21 -4.61 -15.90
C ALA A 66 -17.73 -3.21 -15.53
N ARG A 67 -17.86 -2.89 -14.23
CA ARG A 67 -18.20 -1.53 -13.77
C ARG A 67 -17.01 -0.58 -13.87
N LEU A 68 -15.80 -1.02 -13.54
CA LEU A 68 -14.58 -0.22 -13.64
C LEU A 68 -14.28 0.14 -15.10
N SER A 69 -14.44 -0.80 -16.03
CA SER A 69 -14.21 -0.58 -17.47
C SER A 69 -15.18 0.42 -18.12
N ARG A 70 -16.37 0.64 -17.52
CA ARG A 70 -17.32 1.67 -17.97
C ARG A 70 -17.01 3.07 -17.44
N SER A 71 -16.14 3.20 -16.45
CA SER A 71 -15.80 4.48 -15.85
C SER A 71 -14.66 5.16 -16.60
N ARG A 72 -14.99 6.21 -17.37
CA ARG A 72 -14.02 7.05 -18.11
C ARG A 72 -12.86 7.56 -17.27
N PHE A 73 -13.04 7.72 -15.96
CA PHE A 73 -11.96 8.15 -15.07
C PHE A 73 -11.00 7.00 -14.75
N ARG A 74 -11.55 5.81 -14.47
CA ARG A 74 -10.78 4.65 -14.01
C ARG A 74 -10.01 3.99 -15.15
N THR A 75 -10.56 3.99 -16.36
CA THR A 75 -9.91 3.42 -17.55
C THR A 75 -8.72 4.22 -18.08
N ARG A 76 -8.37 5.36 -17.46
CA ARG A 76 -7.22 6.17 -17.89
C ARG A 76 -5.92 5.77 -17.21
N PHE A 77 -5.99 4.91 -16.21
CA PHE A 77 -4.83 4.43 -15.47
C PHE A 77 -4.30 3.19 -16.14
N HIS A 78 -3.02 3.23 -16.49
CA HIS A 78 -2.24 2.13 -17.05
C HIS A 78 -0.83 2.19 -16.47
N LEU A 79 -0.18 1.03 -16.34
CA LEU A 79 1.23 0.99 -15.95
C LEU A 79 2.07 1.62 -17.05
N ASP A 80 2.93 2.58 -16.70
CA ASP A 80 3.94 3.08 -17.63
C ASP A 80 5.15 2.14 -17.68
N THR A 81 6.08 2.39 -18.61
CA THR A 81 7.29 1.55 -18.78
C THR A 81 8.13 1.44 -17.50
N ARG A 82 8.13 2.47 -16.64
CA ARG A 82 8.89 2.45 -15.37
C ARG A 82 8.17 1.60 -14.34
N ASP A 83 6.86 1.73 -14.24
CA ASP A 83 6.03 0.92 -13.34
C ASP A 83 6.09 -0.56 -13.73
N GLN A 84 5.98 -0.90 -15.02
CA GLN A 84 6.17 -2.27 -15.53
C GLN A 84 7.56 -2.81 -15.21
N ALA A 85 8.62 -2.05 -15.54
CA ALA A 85 9.99 -2.45 -15.21
C ALA A 85 10.17 -2.68 -13.71
N TYR A 86 9.59 -1.83 -12.86
CA TYR A 86 9.62 -2.03 -11.41
C TYR A 86 8.88 -3.32 -11.00
N LEU A 87 7.69 -3.56 -11.55
CA LEU A 87 6.89 -4.75 -11.30
C LEU A 87 7.65 -6.03 -11.68
N HIS A 88 8.29 -6.07 -12.84
CA HIS A 88 9.12 -7.22 -13.24
C HIS A 88 10.38 -7.38 -12.37
N ARG A 89 11.03 -6.27 -11.98
CA ARG A 89 12.26 -6.34 -11.17
C ARG A 89 12.00 -6.85 -9.76
N GLN A 90 10.90 -6.42 -9.15
CA GLN A 90 10.54 -6.85 -7.78
C GLN A 90 9.76 -8.16 -7.79
N GLY A 91 8.99 -8.42 -8.85
CA GLY A 91 8.04 -9.52 -8.92
C GLY A 91 6.70 -9.17 -8.25
N LEU A 92 5.63 -9.81 -8.75
CA LEU A 92 4.27 -9.56 -8.28
C LEU A 92 4.10 -9.77 -6.77
N HIS A 93 4.78 -10.77 -6.18
CA HIS A 93 4.67 -11.08 -4.75
C HIS A 93 5.12 -9.90 -3.87
N ASN A 94 6.35 -9.41 -4.07
CA ASN A 94 6.89 -8.28 -3.31
C ASN A 94 6.04 -7.01 -3.50
N VAL A 95 5.53 -6.78 -4.72
CA VAL A 95 4.61 -5.66 -4.98
C VAL A 95 3.29 -5.81 -4.23
N CYS A 96 2.78 -7.03 -4.04
CA CYS A 96 1.61 -7.29 -3.21
C CYS A 96 1.90 -7.08 -1.71
N GLU A 97 3.10 -7.39 -1.22
CA GLU A 97 3.50 -7.08 0.16
C GLU A 97 3.50 -5.57 0.40
N HIS A 98 4.07 -4.78 -0.51
CA HIS A 98 3.99 -3.31 -0.44
C HIS A 98 2.53 -2.83 -0.46
N ALA A 99 1.66 -3.47 -1.25
CA ALA A 99 0.25 -3.13 -1.27
C ALA A 99 -0.43 -3.38 0.08
N ALA A 100 -0.15 -4.52 0.73
CA ALA A 100 -0.65 -4.85 2.05
C ALA A 100 -0.23 -3.79 3.09
N GLU A 101 1.04 -3.38 3.08
CA GLU A 101 1.56 -2.33 3.95
C GLU A 101 0.86 -0.98 3.69
N PHE A 102 0.69 -0.58 2.43
CA PHE A 102 -0.02 0.66 2.09
C PHE A 102 -1.48 0.64 2.52
N ILE A 103 -2.16 -0.51 2.41
CA ILE A 103 -3.54 -0.67 2.90
C ILE A 103 -3.57 -0.48 4.41
N ALA A 104 -2.73 -1.22 5.15
CA ALA A 104 -2.69 -1.19 6.60
C ALA A 104 -2.38 0.21 7.15
N THR A 105 -1.41 0.90 6.55
CA THR A 105 -0.93 2.19 7.06
C THR A 105 -1.75 3.39 6.57
N ARG A 106 -2.30 3.34 5.34
CA ARG A 106 -2.92 4.51 4.68
C ARG A 106 -4.43 4.41 4.44
N LEU A 107 -5.04 3.23 4.58
CA LEU A 107 -6.46 3.02 4.25
C LEU A 107 -7.27 2.34 5.36
N ALA A 108 -6.62 1.48 6.14
CA ALA A 108 -7.26 0.71 7.21
C ALA A 108 -7.75 1.55 8.40
N PRO A 109 -7.06 2.64 8.84
CA PRO A 109 -7.59 3.48 9.90
C PRO A 109 -8.96 4.09 9.55
N ALA A 110 -9.82 4.29 10.55
CA ALA A 110 -11.15 4.89 10.35
C ALA A 110 -11.09 6.29 9.71
N HIS A 111 -10.05 7.06 10.06
CA HIS A 111 -9.77 8.40 9.56
C HIS A 111 -8.32 8.51 9.08
N PRO A 112 -7.99 8.03 7.87
CA PRO A 112 -6.63 8.09 7.37
C PRO A 112 -6.14 9.53 7.21
N HIS A 113 -4.85 9.76 7.48
CA HIS A 113 -4.24 11.06 7.29
C HIS A 113 -4.29 11.49 5.81
N LYS A 114 -4.80 12.70 5.57
CA LYS A 114 -5.01 13.26 4.21
C LYS A 114 -5.88 12.38 3.32
N ASP A 115 -6.97 11.82 3.85
CA ASP A 115 -7.94 11.06 3.06
C ASP A 115 -8.43 11.84 1.81
N GLY A 116 -8.43 11.15 0.67
CA GLY A 116 -8.58 11.73 -0.67
C GLY A 116 -7.26 12.13 -1.36
N ARG A 117 -6.14 12.18 -0.64
CA ARG A 117 -4.80 12.55 -1.15
C ARG A 117 -3.66 11.69 -0.55
N GLN A 118 -3.97 10.59 0.12
CA GLN A 118 -3.00 9.73 0.80
C GLN A 118 -2.13 8.88 -0.15
N THR A 119 -2.61 8.67 -1.38
CA THR A 119 -1.96 7.86 -2.41
C THR A 119 -1.51 8.76 -3.55
N PRO A 120 -0.20 8.82 -3.85
CA PRO A 120 0.30 9.49 -5.05
C PRO A 120 -0.34 8.92 -6.32
N TRP A 121 -0.28 9.64 -7.44
CA TRP A 121 -0.81 9.13 -8.72
C TRP A 121 0.16 8.21 -9.47
N ARG A 122 1.46 8.31 -9.17
CA ARG A 122 2.56 7.64 -9.90
C ARG A 122 3.71 7.30 -8.95
N GLY A 123 4.68 6.54 -9.46
CA GLY A 123 5.93 6.20 -8.77
C GLY A 123 5.92 4.83 -8.10
N HIS A 124 4.81 4.12 -8.16
CA HIS A 124 4.70 2.71 -7.76
C HIS A 124 3.49 2.06 -8.45
N PRO A 125 3.60 0.83 -8.99
CA PRO A 125 2.48 0.13 -9.65
C PRO A 125 1.21 0.05 -8.81
N VAL A 126 1.37 -0.17 -7.49
CA VAL A 126 0.24 -0.20 -6.53
C VAL A 126 -0.56 1.09 -6.52
N PHE A 127 0.09 2.25 -6.61
CA PHE A 127 -0.63 3.53 -6.60
C PHE A 127 -1.50 3.68 -7.86
N VAL A 128 -0.97 3.29 -9.01
CA VAL A 128 -1.73 3.28 -10.27
C VAL A 128 -2.91 2.32 -10.15
N ALA A 129 -2.68 1.11 -9.64
CA ALA A 129 -3.73 0.12 -9.41
C ALA A 129 -4.81 0.62 -8.44
N GLN A 130 -4.43 1.33 -7.38
CA GLN A 130 -5.38 1.89 -6.42
C GLN A 130 -6.30 2.93 -7.06
N HIS A 131 -5.76 3.78 -7.93
CA HIS A 131 -6.56 4.74 -8.68
C HIS A 131 -7.41 4.08 -9.75
N ALA A 132 -6.90 3.05 -10.43
CA ALA A 132 -7.63 2.29 -11.42
C ALA A 132 -8.83 1.52 -10.81
N THR A 133 -8.66 0.98 -9.60
CA THR A 133 -9.65 0.11 -8.94
C THR A 133 -10.53 0.83 -7.92
N GLY A 134 -10.30 2.13 -7.69
CA GLY A 134 -11.06 2.89 -6.70
C GLY A 134 -10.78 2.47 -5.25
N THR A 135 -9.55 2.07 -4.96
CA THR A 135 -9.08 1.73 -3.61
C THR A 135 -8.11 2.79 -3.06
N CYS A 136 -8.00 3.96 -3.72
CA CYS A 136 -7.05 5.02 -3.38
C CYS A 136 -7.41 5.88 -2.14
N CYS A 137 -8.69 5.91 -1.73
CA CYS A 137 -9.16 6.61 -0.53
C CYS A 137 -10.46 6.03 0.03
N ARG A 138 -10.88 6.42 1.24
CA ARG A 138 -12.11 5.89 1.86
C ARG A 138 -13.35 6.18 1.03
N GLY A 139 -13.46 7.37 0.46
CA GLY A 139 -14.60 7.74 -0.39
C GLY A 139 -14.67 6.91 -1.68
N CYS A 140 -13.52 6.53 -2.26
CA CYS A 140 -13.51 5.62 -3.40
C CYS A 140 -13.87 4.20 -2.96
N ILE A 141 -13.35 3.74 -1.82
CA ILE A 141 -13.65 2.42 -1.27
C ILE A 141 -15.15 2.27 -1.00
N GLU A 142 -15.76 3.25 -0.36
CA GLU A 142 -17.20 3.28 -0.09
C GLU A 142 -18.01 3.20 -1.40
N LYS A 143 -17.66 4.01 -2.41
CA LYS A 143 -18.38 4.07 -3.68
C LYS A 143 -18.28 2.78 -4.51
N TRP A 144 -17.11 2.16 -4.54
CA TRP A 144 -16.82 1.06 -5.46
C TRP A 144 -17.00 -0.32 -4.80
N HIS A 145 -16.64 -0.42 -3.52
CA HIS A 145 -16.56 -1.68 -2.78
C HIS A 145 -17.56 -1.78 -1.63
N GLY A 146 -18.27 -0.69 -1.32
CA GLY A 146 -19.35 -0.68 -0.34
C GLY A 146 -18.90 -0.63 1.13
N PHE A 147 -17.60 -0.47 1.40
CA PHE A 147 -17.12 -0.36 2.79
C PHE A 147 -17.25 1.09 3.28
N ALA A 148 -18.11 1.29 4.28
CA ALA A 148 -18.44 2.60 4.80
C ALA A 148 -17.18 3.34 5.30
N LYS A 149 -17.05 4.63 4.96
CA LYS A 149 -15.99 5.48 5.50
C LYS A 149 -16.23 5.79 6.99
N GLY A 150 -15.19 6.22 7.69
CA GLY A 150 -15.29 6.54 9.13
C GLY A 150 -15.31 5.31 10.05
N ARG A 151 -15.17 4.10 9.50
CA ARG A 151 -14.88 2.87 10.23
C ARG A 151 -13.54 2.30 9.77
N ALA A 152 -12.81 1.70 10.69
CA ALA A 152 -11.59 0.98 10.35
C ALA A 152 -11.94 -0.19 9.41
N LEU A 153 -11.04 -0.52 8.49
CA LEU A 153 -11.18 -1.75 7.71
C LEU A 153 -10.93 -2.95 8.59
N GLU A 154 -11.78 -3.94 8.44
CA GLU A 154 -11.53 -5.28 8.95
C GLU A 154 -10.49 -5.99 8.10
N GLN A 155 -9.81 -6.99 8.67
CA GLN A 155 -8.78 -7.74 7.95
C GLN A 155 -9.29 -8.33 6.63
N ALA A 156 -10.49 -8.92 6.63
CA ALA A 156 -11.11 -9.47 5.42
C ALA A 156 -11.36 -8.39 4.34
N GLN A 157 -11.66 -7.15 4.73
CA GLN A 157 -11.83 -6.03 3.80
C GLN A 157 -10.47 -5.57 3.23
N CYS A 158 -9.41 -5.58 4.06
CA CYS A 158 -8.05 -5.33 3.61
C CYS A 158 -7.58 -6.39 2.61
N ASP A 159 -7.82 -7.68 2.92
CA ASP A 159 -7.46 -8.80 2.06
C ASP A 159 -8.21 -8.74 0.72
N TYR A 160 -9.49 -8.37 0.74
CA TYR A 160 -10.26 -8.12 -0.47
C TYR A 160 -9.69 -6.97 -1.30
N ILE A 161 -9.35 -5.83 -0.69
CA ILE A 161 -8.72 -4.71 -1.41
C ILE A 161 -7.38 -5.12 -2.02
N LEU A 162 -6.59 -5.93 -1.30
CA LEU A 162 -5.34 -6.49 -1.80
C LEU A 162 -5.60 -7.41 -3.00
N ALA A 163 -6.62 -8.27 -2.95
CA ALA A 163 -7.04 -9.12 -4.05
C ALA A 163 -7.42 -8.30 -5.30
N VAL A 164 -8.16 -7.21 -5.12
CA VAL A 164 -8.53 -6.29 -6.19
C VAL A 164 -7.28 -5.62 -6.81
N ILE A 165 -6.34 -5.15 -6.00
CA ILE A 165 -5.10 -4.54 -6.52
C ILE A 165 -4.29 -5.58 -7.32
N ARG A 166 -4.09 -6.77 -6.75
CA ARG A 166 -3.38 -7.87 -7.41
C ARG A 166 -4.06 -8.27 -8.73
N GLY A 167 -5.38 -8.43 -8.71
CA GLY A 167 -6.18 -8.82 -9.87
C GLY A 167 -6.11 -7.81 -11.02
N TRP A 168 -5.97 -6.52 -10.70
CA TRP A 168 -5.77 -5.48 -11.70
C TRP A 168 -4.35 -5.51 -12.28
N LEU A 169 -3.31 -5.64 -11.44
CA LEU A 169 -1.93 -5.73 -11.91
C LEU A 169 -1.72 -6.89 -12.89
N LEU A 170 -2.34 -8.04 -12.60
CA LEU A 170 -2.34 -9.21 -13.49
C LEU A 170 -3.02 -8.98 -14.85
N ARG A 171 -4.04 -8.12 -14.89
CA ARG A 171 -4.76 -7.79 -16.13
C ARG A 171 -3.99 -6.79 -16.98
N GLU A 172 -3.24 -5.88 -16.35
CA GLU A 172 -2.39 -4.91 -17.05
C GLU A 172 -1.07 -5.51 -17.53
N ASP A 173 -0.52 -6.45 -16.77
CA ASP A 173 0.75 -7.10 -17.06
C ASP A 173 0.68 -8.58 -16.66
N PRO A 174 0.15 -9.45 -17.54
CA PRO A 174 0.06 -10.89 -17.29
C PRO A 174 1.43 -11.55 -17.08
N ASP A 175 2.47 -11.02 -17.74
CA ASP A 175 3.83 -11.53 -17.71
C ASP A 175 4.53 -11.28 -16.36
N SER A 176 3.98 -10.38 -15.53
CA SER A 176 4.47 -10.12 -14.17
C SER A 176 4.42 -11.34 -13.23
N THR A 177 3.63 -12.37 -13.56
CA THR A 177 3.59 -13.65 -12.82
C THR A 177 4.74 -14.59 -13.16
N ALA A 178 5.33 -14.42 -14.33
CA ALA A 178 6.40 -15.27 -14.83
C ALA A 178 7.74 -14.85 -14.19
N CYS A 179 7.94 -15.14 -12.90
CA CYS A 179 9.26 -14.93 -12.29
C CYS A 179 10.14 -16.17 -12.42
N ARG A 180 11.10 -16.12 -13.34
CA ARG A 180 12.57 -16.25 -13.10
C ARG A 180 13.29 -16.77 -14.36
N GLN A 181 13.38 -15.97 -15.42
CA GLN A 181 14.49 -16.09 -16.39
C GLN A 181 14.82 -14.71 -16.98
N LEU A 182 15.53 -13.88 -16.21
CA LEU A 182 16.35 -12.83 -16.80
C LEU A 182 17.81 -13.17 -16.47
N SER A 183 18.46 -13.70 -17.50
CA SER A 183 19.89 -13.97 -17.58
C SER A 183 20.73 -12.76 -17.19
N ALA A 184 21.86 -13.04 -16.55
CA ALA A 184 22.88 -12.10 -16.11
C ALA A 184 23.43 -11.20 -17.25
N PRO A 185 24.05 -10.05 -16.94
CA PRO A 185 24.31 -8.99 -17.90
C PRO A 185 25.43 -9.35 -18.90
N THR A 186 25.27 -8.89 -20.14
CA THR A 186 26.28 -8.97 -21.21
C THR A 186 27.63 -8.43 -20.71
N ALA A 187 28.63 -9.30 -20.69
CA ALA A 187 30.01 -8.99 -20.40
C ALA A 187 30.51 -7.84 -21.29
N ARG A 188 30.94 -6.74 -20.66
CA ARG A 188 31.67 -5.66 -21.34
C ARG A 188 33.08 -6.16 -21.65
N GLN A 189 33.36 -6.36 -22.92
CA GLN A 189 34.67 -6.79 -23.43
C GLN A 189 35.76 -5.80 -23.00
N ARG A 190 36.85 -6.32 -22.41
CA ARG A 190 38.13 -5.61 -22.34
C ARG A 190 38.81 -5.76 -23.70
N LYS A 191 39.07 -4.64 -24.37
CA LYS A 191 39.92 -4.54 -25.57
C LYS A 191 41.39 -4.81 -25.17
N PRO A 192 42.21 -5.34 -26.10
CA PRO A 192 43.60 -5.75 -25.83
C PRO A 192 44.54 -4.58 -25.55
#